data_AF-A0A2D5SBF7-F1
#
_entry.id   AF-A0A2D5SBF7-F1
#
_cell.length_a   1.000
_cell.length_b   1.000
_cell.length_c   1.000
_cell.angle_alpha   90.00
_cell.angle_beta   90.00
_cell.angle_gamma   90.00
#
_symmetry.space_group_name_H-M   'P 1'
#
loop_
_entity.id
_entity.type
_entity.pdbx_description
1 polymer ?
#
loop_
_entity_poly.entity_id
_entity_poly.type
_entity_poly.pdbx_seq_one_letter_code
_entity_poly.pdbx_strand_id
1 'polypeptide(L)'
;MQPFTVVTYFTPKFACFAPGLQEDCRRLGYRIHCEDLAEEFDDLIQAFDFKISYIRQMVRRFGTILWLDVECRIVKPIPGDWSSPLISSYQTGKSQGFSSGVLMLDGSQLEFIDLWMKYAQRYPQYPDDFVLDFLANSVSLDLATVPLEFYDRQTRCQVARGLWKNEHTVVQHPTINRWPEPTEYRRAFNGRERNRRSELESIARQRKGIFYRNFGGDFAIIDDLMRAGVQTEYHDAQWVFDSVHKLFAPEQYWPEFADDFTSKPRSFEKSRENFNKKPKGNAFRTAAIRRMHLDANDVQRYGQSNSFGNLSRQVRRFFSGHR
;
A
#
# COMPACT_ATOMS: atom_id res chain seq x y z
N MET A 1 1.72 6.88 -26.75
CA MET A 1 1.45 6.00 -25.58
C MET A 1 2.74 5.81 -24.83
N GLN A 2 2.72 5.92 -23.50
CA GLN A 2 3.90 5.58 -22.68
C GLN A 2 4.21 4.08 -22.82
N PRO A 3 5.49 3.68 -22.97
CA PRO A 3 5.86 2.31 -23.31
C PRO A 3 6.01 1.43 -22.05
N PHE A 4 4.95 1.28 -21.26
CA PHE A 4 4.94 0.32 -20.13
C PHE A 4 3.78 -0.67 -20.22
N THR A 5 3.91 -1.77 -19.50
CA THR A 5 2.82 -2.73 -19.26
C THR A 5 2.40 -2.66 -17.79
N VAL A 6 1.10 -2.51 -17.52
CA VAL A 6 0.57 -2.66 -16.16
C VAL A 6 0.64 -4.14 -15.79
N VAL A 7 1.22 -4.44 -14.64
CA VAL A 7 1.44 -5.82 -14.18
C VAL A 7 0.85 -6.00 -12.80
N THR A 8 0.14 -7.11 -12.61
CA THR A 8 -0.36 -7.55 -11.31
C THR A 8 -0.50 -9.08 -11.29
N TYR A 9 -0.75 -9.63 -10.12
CA TYR A 9 -1.30 -10.99 -9.94
C TYR A 9 -2.32 -10.97 -8.81
N PHE A 10 -3.13 -12.02 -8.72
CA PHE A 10 -4.02 -12.25 -7.59
C PHE A 10 -4.12 -13.74 -7.27
N THR A 11 -4.54 -14.05 -6.05
CA THR A 11 -4.99 -15.39 -5.63
C THR A 11 -6.52 -15.44 -5.62
N PRO A 12 -7.16 -16.61 -5.47
CA PRO A 12 -8.63 -16.72 -5.50
C PRO A 12 -9.33 -15.75 -4.53
N LYS A 13 -8.79 -15.54 -3.33
CA LYS A 13 -9.31 -14.56 -2.34
C LYS A 13 -9.38 -13.12 -2.85
N PHE A 14 -8.61 -12.77 -3.88
CA PHE A 14 -8.51 -11.40 -4.42
C PHE A 14 -8.97 -11.28 -5.87
N ALA A 15 -9.50 -12.35 -6.47
CA ALA A 15 -9.97 -12.37 -7.85
C ALA A 15 -11.06 -11.32 -8.14
N CYS A 16 -11.87 -10.96 -7.14
CA CYS A 16 -12.92 -9.95 -7.27
C CYS A 16 -12.41 -8.55 -7.65
N PHE A 17 -11.14 -8.25 -7.42
CA PHE A 17 -10.54 -6.94 -7.74
C PHE A 17 -10.05 -6.83 -9.19
N ALA A 18 -9.64 -7.93 -9.80
CA ALA A 18 -8.99 -7.95 -11.11
C ALA A 18 -9.82 -7.29 -12.23
N PRO A 19 -11.15 -7.49 -12.33
CA PRO A 19 -11.96 -6.85 -13.36
C PRO A 19 -11.90 -5.32 -13.32
N GLY A 20 -11.81 -4.74 -12.11
CA GLY A 20 -11.74 -3.29 -11.93
C GLY A 20 -10.48 -2.67 -12.54
N LEU A 21 -9.32 -3.26 -12.28
CA LEU A 21 -8.05 -2.78 -12.82
C LEU A 21 -7.92 -3.05 -14.33
N GLN A 22 -8.42 -4.19 -14.80
CA GLN A 22 -8.47 -4.52 -16.23
C GLN A 22 -9.32 -3.50 -17.01
N GLU A 23 -10.49 -3.15 -16.47
CA GLU A 23 -11.38 -2.14 -17.06
C GLU A 23 -10.72 -0.76 -17.11
N ASP A 24 -10.01 -0.35 -16.06
CA ASP A 24 -9.26 0.91 -16.07
C ASP A 24 -8.18 0.94 -17.15
N CYS A 25 -7.43 -0.15 -17.29
CA CYS A 25 -6.40 -0.27 -18.33
C CYS A 25 -7.02 -0.22 -19.73
N ARG A 26 -8.12 -0.95 -19.96
CA ARG A 26 -8.85 -0.94 -21.24
C ARG A 26 -9.34 0.47 -21.58
N ARG A 27 -9.97 1.16 -20.62
CA ARG A 27 -10.49 2.52 -20.78
C ARG A 27 -9.39 3.54 -21.10
N LEU A 28 -8.21 3.39 -20.51
CA LEU A 28 -7.07 4.30 -20.69
C LEU A 28 -6.10 3.87 -21.80
N GLY A 29 -6.36 2.73 -22.45
CA GLY A 29 -5.52 2.18 -23.51
C GLY A 29 -4.19 1.58 -23.02
N TYR A 30 -4.06 1.21 -21.75
CA TYR A 30 -2.86 0.55 -21.24
C TYR A 30 -2.86 -0.95 -21.53
N ARG A 31 -1.68 -1.49 -21.86
CA ARG A 31 -1.46 -2.94 -21.86
C ARG A 31 -1.47 -3.41 -20.41
N ILE A 32 -2.12 -4.54 -20.16
CA ILE A 32 -2.14 -5.17 -18.84
C ILE A 32 -1.77 -6.65 -18.95
N HIS A 33 -0.95 -7.12 -18.01
CA HIS A 33 -0.76 -8.53 -17.70
C HIS A 33 -1.18 -8.79 -16.26
N CYS A 34 -2.15 -9.68 -16.10
CA CYS A 34 -2.83 -9.97 -14.85
C CYS A 34 -2.86 -11.50 -14.71
N GLU A 35 -2.06 -12.04 -13.79
CA GLU A 35 -1.93 -13.49 -13.60
C GLU A 35 -2.85 -13.96 -12.47
N ASP A 36 -3.58 -15.04 -12.74
CA ASP A 36 -4.41 -15.75 -11.77
C ASP A 36 -3.58 -16.90 -11.17
N LEU A 37 -3.18 -16.75 -9.90
CA LEU A 37 -2.45 -17.79 -9.19
C LEU A 37 -3.44 -18.79 -8.62
N ALA A 38 -3.35 -20.06 -9.04
CA ALA A 38 -4.27 -21.10 -8.59
C ALA A 38 -4.15 -21.42 -7.09
N GLU A 39 -2.99 -21.15 -6.49
CA GLU A 39 -2.67 -21.49 -5.10
C GLU A 39 -2.63 -20.25 -4.21
N GLU A 40 -3.12 -20.40 -2.98
CA GLU A 40 -2.94 -19.40 -1.92
C GLU A 40 -1.57 -19.57 -1.27
N PHE A 41 -1.06 -18.49 -0.67
CA PHE A 41 0.17 -18.52 0.13
C PHE A 41 -0.15 -18.90 1.58
N ASP A 42 0.78 -19.57 2.27
CA ASP A 42 0.56 -19.94 3.69
C ASP A 42 0.49 -18.71 4.59
N ASP A 43 1.21 -17.65 4.21
CA ASP A 43 1.21 -16.38 4.89
C ASP A 43 1.45 -15.20 3.93
N LEU A 44 1.16 -14.00 4.45
CA LEU A 44 1.25 -12.76 3.69
C LEU A 44 2.69 -12.39 3.27
N ILE A 45 3.71 -12.75 4.06
CA ILE A 45 5.10 -12.45 3.70
C ILE A 45 5.53 -13.30 2.50
N GLN A 46 5.11 -14.57 2.44
CA GLN A 46 5.35 -15.40 1.26
C GLN A 46 4.77 -14.78 -0.01
N ALA A 47 3.55 -14.24 0.05
CA ALA A 47 2.97 -13.51 -1.08
C ALA A 47 3.82 -12.27 -1.46
N PHE A 48 4.29 -11.50 -0.47
CA PHE A 48 5.16 -10.35 -0.70
C PHE A 48 6.52 -10.71 -1.29
N ASP A 49 7.09 -11.84 -0.90
CA ASP A 49 8.36 -12.33 -1.43
C ASP A 49 8.20 -12.87 -2.86
N PHE A 50 7.12 -13.60 -3.12
CA PHE A 50 6.78 -14.07 -4.47
C PHE A 50 6.66 -12.91 -5.46
N LYS A 51 5.99 -11.82 -5.06
CA LYS A 51 5.85 -10.58 -5.85
C LYS A 51 7.17 -10.09 -6.42
N ILE A 52 8.26 -10.15 -5.65
CA ILE A 52 9.57 -9.67 -6.12
C ILE A 52 10.05 -10.51 -7.30
N SER A 53 9.97 -11.83 -7.17
CA SER A 53 10.37 -12.76 -8.23
C SER A 53 9.49 -12.63 -9.48
N TYR A 54 8.20 -12.39 -9.30
CA TYR A 54 7.25 -12.20 -10.38
C TYR A 54 7.49 -10.87 -11.12
N ILE A 55 7.69 -9.77 -10.39
CA ILE A 55 8.10 -8.45 -10.93
C ILE A 55 9.33 -8.62 -11.82
N ARG A 56 10.34 -9.35 -11.34
CA ARG A 56 11.56 -9.61 -12.11
C ARG A 56 11.28 -10.30 -13.45
N GLN A 57 10.45 -11.34 -13.43
CA GLN A 57 10.06 -12.07 -14.65
C GLN A 57 9.33 -11.14 -15.62
N MET A 58 8.46 -10.28 -15.11
CA MET A 58 7.67 -9.36 -15.93
C MET A 58 8.50 -8.21 -16.50
N VAL A 59 9.48 -7.69 -15.76
CA VAL A 59 10.49 -6.76 -16.30
C VAL A 59 11.25 -7.41 -17.47
N ARG A 60 11.69 -8.67 -17.33
CA ARG A 60 12.37 -9.39 -18.43
C ARG A 60 11.48 -9.58 -19.65
N ARG A 61 10.18 -9.84 -19.44
CA ARG A 61 9.21 -10.13 -20.50
C ARG A 61 8.75 -8.87 -21.23
N PHE A 62 8.50 -7.78 -20.50
CA PHE A 62 7.83 -6.59 -21.03
C PHE A 62 8.72 -5.34 -21.08
N GLY A 63 9.94 -5.40 -20.57
CA GLY A 63 10.83 -4.25 -20.46
C GLY A 63 10.42 -3.37 -19.29
N THR A 64 9.68 -2.29 -19.55
CA THR A 64 9.19 -1.39 -18.50
C THR A 64 7.82 -1.83 -18.02
N ILE A 65 7.66 -1.96 -16.71
CA ILE A 65 6.38 -2.32 -16.09
C ILE A 65 5.94 -1.29 -15.06
N LEU A 66 4.64 -1.13 -14.91
CA LEU A 66 4.00 -0.49 -13.76
C LEU A 66 3.31 -1.59 -12.94
N TRP A 67 3.92 -1.98 -11.84
CA TRP A 67 3.31 -2.84 -10.83
C TRP A 67 2.22 -2.08 -10.08
N LEU A 68 1.05 -2.70 -10.00
CA LEU A 68 -0.06 -2.27 -9.15
C LEU A 68 -0.57 -3.47 -8.35
N ASP A 69 -0.78 -3.31 -7.04
CA ASP A 69 -1.57 -4.29 -6.28
C ASP A 69 -2.97 -4.42 -6.93
N VAL A 70 -3.54 -5.63 -6.96
CA VAL A 70 -4.72 -5.93 -7.80
C VAL A 70 -5.94 -5.05 -7.46
N GLU A 71 -6.08 -4.61 -6.21
CA GLU A 71 -7.16 -3.73 -5.78
C GLU A 71 -6.97 -2.25 -6.17
N CYS A 72 -5.81 -1.88 -6.71
CA CYS A 72 -5.56 -0.52 -7.18
C CYS A 72 -6.46 -0.16 -8.36
N ARG A 73 -6.84 1.12 -8.46
CA ARG A 73 -7.62 1.68 -9.58
C ARG A 73 -6.86 2.82 -10.23
N ILE A 74 -6.90 2.89 -11.56
CA ILE A 74 -6.29 3.98 -12.32
C ILE A 74 -7.39 4.96 -12.72
N VAL A 75 -7.57 6.02 -11.93
CA VAL A 75 -8.68 6.97 -12.12
C VAL A 75 -8.37 8.06 -13.14
N LYS A 76 -7.09 8.31 -13.44
CA LYS A 76 -6.63 9.25 -14.48
C LYS A 76 -5.42 8.68 -15.23
N PRO A 77 -5.10 9.18 -16.44
CA PRO A 77 -3.89 8.78 -17.13
C PRO A 77 -2.64 8.94 -16.25
N ILE A 78 -1.78 7.93 -16.28
CA ILE A 78 -0.44 7.98 -15.68
C ILE A 78 0.31 9.18 -16.26
N PRO A 79 0.85 10.08 -15.41
CA PRO A 79 1.58 11.26 -15.86
C PRO A 79 2.80 10.92 -16.72
N GLY A 80 3.09 11.80 -17.69
CA GLY A 80 4.22 11.69 -18.61
C GLY A 80 5.59 11.56 -17.94
N ASP A 81 5.70 12.15 -16.74
CA ASP A 81 6.91 12.25 -15.92
C ASP A 81 7.07 11.09 -14.92
N TRP A 82 6.13 10.13 -14.87
CA TRP A 82 6.37 8.87 -14.18
C TRP A 82 7.32 8.00 -15.00
N SER A 83 8.53 7.79 -14.46
CA SER A 83 9.59 7.01 -15.11
C SER A 83 10.24 6.04 -14.13
N SER A 84 10.67 4.89 -14.63
CA SER A 84 11.48 3.94 -13.86
C SER A 84 12.84 4.56 -13.45
N PRO A 85 13.37 4.24 -12.25
CA PRO A 85 12.71 3.49 -11.19
C PRO A 85 11.86 4.43 -10.32
N LEU A 86 10.60 4.06 -10.08
CA LEU A 86 9.66 4.88 -9.31
C LEU A 86 8.88 4.06 -8.31
N ILE A 87 8.63 4.63 -7.12
CA ILE A 87 7.82 3.98 -6.09
C ILE A 87 6.92 4.96 -5.35
N SER A 88 5.74 4.52 -4.93
CA SER A 88 4.94 5.33 -4.01
C SER A 88 5.57 5.42 -2.62
N SER A 89 5.57 6.61 -2.03
CA SER A 89 6.12 6.86 -0.70
C SER A 89 5.12 7.58 0.18
N TYR A 90 5.25 7.42 1.49
CA TYR A 90 4.37 8.06 2.45
C TYR A 90 5.14 8.69 3.59
N GLN A 91 4.52 9.69 4.21
CA GLN A 91 4.95 10.29 5.45
C GLN A 91 3.76 10.39 6.40
N THR A 92 3.82 9.68 7.52
CA THR A 92 2.74 9.55 8.49
C THR A 92 3.31 9.76 9.89
N GLY A 93 3.17 10.98 10.44
CA GLY A 93 3.74 11.34 11.74
C GLY A 93 5.28 11.21 11.76
N LYS A 94 5.81 10.19 12.46
CA LYS A 94 7.26 9.87 12.52
C LYS A 94 7.68 8.73 11.58
N SER A 95 6.73 8.06 10.94
CA SER A 95 7.04 6.99 10.00
C SER A 95 7.04 7.57 8.60
N GLN A 96 8.07 7.25 7.84
CA GLN A 96 8.11 7.45 6.41
C GLN A 96 8.60 6.15 5.77
N GLY A 97 8.32 5.95 4.50
CA GLY A 97 8.80 4.79 3.79
C GLY A 97 8.13 4.60 2.44
N PHE A 98 8.52 3.51 1.80
CA PHE A 98 7.95 3.09 0.53
C PHE A 98 6.70 2.22 0.72
N SER A 99 5.85 2.23 -0.29
CA SER A 99 4.79 1.26 -0.47
C SER A 99 4.93 0.65 -1.86
N SER A 100 5.19 -0.65 -1.93
CA SER A 100 5.46 -1.35 -3.19
C SER A 100 4.21 -1.63 -4.03
N GLY A 101 3.01 -1.25 -3.58
CA GLY A 101 1.78 -1.45 -4.36
C GLY A 101 1.56 -0.48 -5.51
N VAL A 102 2.43 0.51 -5.67
CA VAL A 102 2.59 1.30 -6.90
C VAL A 102 4.09 1.46 -7.14
N LEU A 103 4.59 0.79 -8.17
CA LEU A 103 6.02 0.67 -8.44
C LEU A 103 6.25 0.57 -9.95
N MET A 104 7.18 1.36 -10.49
CA MET A 104 7.60 1.29 -11.90
C MET A 104 9.06 0.88 -11.96
N LEU A 105 9.35 -0.18 -12.71
CA LEU A 105 10.69 -0.75 -12.89
C LEU A 105 10.92 -1.13 -14.34
N ASP A 106 12.17 -1.13 -14.77
CA ASP A 106 12.58 -1.61 -16.09
C ASP A 106 13.83 -2.50 -16.04
N GLY A 107 14.30 -2.92 -17.21
CA GLY A 107 15.44 -3.83 -17.34
C GLY A 107 16.73 -3.35 -16.66
N SER A 108 16.92 -2.05 -16.52
CA SER A 108 18.09 -1.47 -15.83
C SER A 108 18.07 -1.71 -14.33
N GLN A 109 16.93 -2.10 -13.74
CA GLN A 109 16.81 -2.45 -12.32
C GLN A 109 16.88 -3.96 -12.04
N LEU A 110 17.12 -4.82 -13.03
CA LEU A 110 17.14 -6.28 -12.80
C LEU A 110 18.11 -6.72 -11.71
N GLU A 111 19.32 -6.15 -11.68
CA GLU A 111 20.31 -6.40 -10.64
C GLU A 111 19.82 -5.99 -9.24
N PHE A 112 19.15 -4.85 -9.16
CA PHE A 112 18.56 -4.40 -7.90
C PHE A 112 17.42 -5.31 -7.45
N ILE A 113 16.60 -5.81 -8.38
CA ILE A 113 15.54 -6.77 -8.08
C ILE A 113 16.14 -8.10 -7.58
N ASP A 114 17.24 -8.57 -8.17
CA ASP A 114 17.98 -9.75 -7.69
C ASP A 114 18.48 -9.55 -6.25
N LEU A 115 18.99 -8.36 -5.94
CA LEU A 115 19.38 -7.99 -4.58
C LEU A 115 18.16 -7.98 -3.64
N TRP A 116 17.05 -7.42 -4.08
CA TRP A 116 15.80 -7.38 -3.32
C TRP A 116 15.31 -8.78 -2.97
N MET A 117 15.28 -9.70 -3.94
CA MET A 117 14.93 -11.10 -3.70
C MET A 117 15.84 -11.75 -2.65
N LYS A 118 17.16 -11.58 -2.78
CA LYS A 118 18.15 -12.12 -1.85
C LYS A 118 17.91 -11.65 -0.41
N TYR A 119 17.67 -10.35 -0.21
CA TYR A 119 17.48 -9.81 1.13
C TYR A 119 16.09 -10.02 1.70
N ALA A 120 15.06 -10.18 0.87
CA ALA A 120 13.74 -10.60 1.31
C ALA A 120 13.82 -11.98 1.97
N GLN A 121 14.46 -12.94 1.30
CA GLN A 121 14.72 -14.28 1.85
C GLN A 121 15.61 -14.27 3.10
N ARG A 122 16.55 -13.33 3.20
CA ARG A 122 17.40 -13.16 4.40
C ARG A 122 16.64 -12.56 5.58
N TYR A 123 15.57 -11.81 5.31
CA TYR A 123 14.78 -11.09 6.28
C TYR A 123 13.28 -11.45 6.21
N PRO A 124 12.92 -12.74 6.28
CA PRO A 124 11.55 -13.23 6.02
C PRO A 124 10.54 -12.82 7.10
N GLN A 125 10.99 -12.17 8.18
CA GLN A 125 10.13 -11.62 9.22
C GLN A 125 9.65 -10.18 8.92
N TYR A 126 10.14 -9.57 7.83
CA TYR A 126 9.81 -8.20 7.46
C TYR A 126 9.18 -8.16 6.06
N PRO A 127 8.21 -7.26 5.82
CA PRO A 127 7.61 -7.10 4.50
C PRO A 127 8.63 -6.65 3.43
N ASP A 128 8.33 -6.96 2.18
CA ASP A 128 9.18 -6.65 1.02
C ASP A 128 9.54 -5.17 0.93
N ASP A 129 8.60 -4.27 1.24
CA ASP A 129 8.80 -2.82 1.16
C ASP A 129 9.77 -2.30 2.24
N PHE A 130 9.93 -3.00 3.36
CA PHE A 130 10.93 -2.66 4.38
C PHE A 130 12.33 -3.02 3.89
N VAL A 131 12.47 -4.18 3.26
CA VAL A 131 13.72 -4.63 2.65
C VAL A 131 14.10 -3.70 1.51
N LEU A 132 13.12 -3.30 0.69
CA LEU A 132 13.32 -2.36 -0.40
C LEU A 132 13.82 -0.99 0.09
N ASP A 133 13.24 -0.47 1.17
CA ASP A 133 13.65 0.78 1.82
C ASP A 133 15.08 0.67 2.39
N PHE A 134 15.39 -0.44 3.07
CA PHE A 134 16.76 -0.75 3.50
C PHE A 134 17.75 -0.75 2.33
N LEU A 135 17.40 -1.41 1.22
CA LEU A 135 18.28 -1.51 0.05
C LEU A 135 18.47 -0.17 -0.63
N ALA A 136 17.41 0.60 -0.87
CA ALA A 136 17.51 1.92 -1.48
C ALA A 136 18.48 2.84 -0.72
N ASN A 137 18.45 2.80 0.62
CA ASN A 137 19.38 3.53 1.47
C ASN A 137 20.81 2.94 1.45
N SER A 138 20.94 1.62 1.34
CA SER A 138 22.24 0.94 1.45
C SER A 138 23.04 0.92 0.15
N VAL A 139 22.36 0.84 -1.01
CA VAL A 139 23.01 0.78 -2.34
C VAL A 139 22.87 2.07 -3.15
N SER A 140 22.35 3.14 -2.56
CA SER A 140 22.15 4.45 -3.21
C SER A 140 21.34 4.38 -4.51
N LEU A 141 20.24 3.62 -4.53
CA LEU A 141 19.34 3.61 -5.67
C LEU A 141 18.51 4.91 -5.68
N ASP A 142 18.60 5.68 -6.77
CA ASP A 142 17.81 6.91 -6.94
C ASP A 142 16.40 6.57 -7.45
N LEU A 143 15.56 6.06 -6.53
CA LEU A 143 14.14 5.84 -6.78
C LEU A 143 13.41 7.18 -6.81
N ALA A 144 12.79 7.52 -7.95
CA ALA A 144 11.78 8.56 -7.99
C ALA A 144 10.64 8.18 -7.04
N THR A 145 10.09 9.16 -6.33
CA THR A 145 9.01 8.90 -5.38
C THR A 145 7.74 9.64 -5.76
N VAL A 146 6.61 8.94 -5.70
CA VAL A 146 5.28 9.54 -5.84
C VAL A 146 4.60 9.57 -4.48
N PRO A 147 4.27 10.76 -3.96
CA PRO A 147 3.60 10.88 -2.67
C PRO A 147 2.23 10.18 -2.65
N LEU A 148 1.99 9.45 -1.57
CA LEU A 148 0.76 8.76 -1.24
C LEU A 148 0.13 9.38 0.01
N GLU A 149 -1.14 9.75 -0.07
CA GLU A 149 -1.91 10.30 1.05
C GLU A 149 -2.89 9.29 1.66
N PHE A 150 -3.12 9.39 2.98
CA PHE A 150 -3.99 8.48 3.74
C PHE A 150 -5.35 9.06 4.13
N TYR A 151 -5.41 10.36 4.40
CA TYR A 151 -6.58 11.02 4.99
C TYR A 151 -6.87 12.39 4.39
N ASP A 152 -5.86 13.17 3.99
CA ASP A 152 -6.10 14.50 3.44
C ASP A 152 -6.73 14.44 2.04
N ARG A 153 -8.05 14.64 1.98
CA ARG A 153 -8.83 14.61 0.73
C ARG A 153 -8.51 15.80 -0.20
N GLN A 154 -7.88 16.87 0.30
CA GLN A 154 -7.49 18.06 -0.48
C GLN A 154 -6.02 18.04 -0.91
N THR A 155 -5.33 16.94 -0.66
CA THR A 155 -3.91 16.75 -1.00
C THR A 155 -3.62 16.91 -2.49
N ARG A 156 -2.37 17.23 -2.81
CA ARG A 156 -1.82 17.16 -4.18
C ARG A 156 -1.17 15.82 -4.51
N CYS A 157 -1.22 14.85 -3.59
CA CYS A 157 -0.70 13.51 -3.84
C CYS A 157 -1.44 12.85 -5.01
N GLN A 158 -0.66 12.22 -5.90
CA GLN A 158 -1.20 11.52 -7.06
C GLN A 158 -1.66 10.10 -6.71
N VAL A 159 -1.22 9.54 -5.59
CA VAL A 159 -1.74 8.28 -5.07
C VAL A 159 -2.57 8.54 -3.81
N ALA A 160 -3.78 8.00 -3.80
CA ALA A 160 -4.69 8.06 -2.65
C ALA A 160 -4.81 6.67 -2.02
N ARG A 161 -4.53 6.55 -0.71
CA ARG A 161 -4.79 5.32 0.05
C ARG A 161 -6.28 5.24 0.36
N GLY A 162 -7.06 4.76 -0.61
CA GLY A 162 -8.50 4.55 -0.48
C GLY A 162 -9.26 4.63 -1.79
N LEU A 163 -10.58 4.48 -1.72
CA LEU A 163 -11.52 4.61 -2.86
C LEU A 163 -12.00 6.06 -3.07
N TRP A 164 -11.46 7.01 -2.33
CA TRP A 164 -11.65 8.44 -2.52
C TRP A 164 -10.70 8.97 -3.60
N LYS A 165 -11.06 10.10 -4.20
CA LYS A 165 -10.25 10.79 -5.21
C LYS A 165 -10.52 12.29 -5.20
N ASN A 166 -9.56 13.05 -5.71
CA ASN A 166 -9.70 14.48 -5.97
C ASN A 166 -9.16 14.83 -7.36
N GLU A 167 -8.95 16.12 -7.63
CA GLU A 167 -8.45 16.58 -8.92
C GLU A 167 -7.01 16.15 -9.25
N HIS A 168 -6.22 15.73 -8.26
CA HIS A 168 -4.83 15.31 -8.43
C HIS A 168 -4.66 13.80 -8.42
N THR A 169 -5.64 13.05 -7.92
CA THR A 169 -5.55 11.59 -7.82
C THR A 169 -5.43 10.93 -9.19
N VAL A 170 -4.38 10.15 -9.37
CA VAL A 170 -4.10 9.31 -10.54
C VAL A 170 -4.41 7.85 -10.21
N VAL A 171 -3.92 7.37 -9.07
CA VAL A 171 -4.09 5.98 -8.61
C VAL A 171 -4.78 5.97 -7.25
N GLN A 172 -5.79 5.12 -7.12
CA GLN A 172 -6.37 4.72 -5.84
C GLN A 172 -5.71 3.41 -5.42
N HIS A 173 -5.27 3.33 -4.17
CA HIS A 173 -4.62 2.17 -3.59
C HIS A 173 -5.35 1.76 -2.30
N PRO A 174 -6.51 1.10 -2.40
CA PRO A 174 -7.43 0.98 -1.28
C PRO A 174 -7.05 -0.07 -0.22
N THR A 175 -6.09 -0.98 -0.46
CA THR A 175 -5.65 -1.98 0.55
C THR A 175 -6.79 -2.80 1.16
N ILE A 176 -7.86 -2.97 0.38
CA ILE A 176 -9.06 -3.67 0.83
C ILE A 176 -8.80 -5.18 0.91
N ASN A 177 -7.77 -5.67 0.21
CA ASN A 177 -7.19 -7.00 0.41
C ASN A 177 -6.85 -7.33 1.88
N ARG A 178 -6.67 -6.32 2.75
CA ARG A 178 -6.39 -6.50 4.19
C ARG A 178 -7.65 -6.72 5.02
N TRP A 179 -8.83 -6.70 4.40
CA TRP A 179 -10.10 -6.79 5.11
C TRP A 179 -10.41 -8.19 5.65
N PRO A 180 -10.18 -9.29 4.93
CA PRO A 180 -10.46 -10.62 5.44
C PRO A 180 -9.62 -10.95 6.67
N GLU A 181 -8.30 -10.70 6.62
CA GLU A 181 -7.33 -11.10 7.65
C GLU A 181 -6.48 -9.92 8.17
N PRO A 182 -7.08 -8.88 8.78
CA PRO A 182 -6.37 -7.65 9.14
C PRO A 182 -5.30 -7.87 10.22
N THR A 183 -5.56 -8.79 11.17
CA THR A 183 -4.61 -9.09 12.25
C THR A 183 -3.33 -9.72 11.73
N GLU A 184 -3.42 -10.63 10.76
CA GLU A 184 -2.25 -11.24 10.11
C GLU A 184 -1.44 -10.18 9.37
N TYR A 185 -2.12 -9.32 8.61
CA TYR A 185 -1.47 -8.16 7.98
C TYR A 185 -0.75 -7.30 9.03
N ARG A 186 -1.39 -6.97 10.14
CA ARG A 186 -0.75 -6.16 11.18
C ARG A 186 0.44 -6.87 11.82
N ARG A 187 0.40 -8.19 11.98
CA ARG A 187 1.52 -8.99 12.49
C ARG A 187 2.72 -8.88 11.56
N ALA A 188 2.51 -8.98 10.24
CA ALA A 188 3.56 -8.76 9.23
C ALA A 188 4.26 -7.40 9.38
N PHE A 189 3.53 -6.34 9.74
CA PHE A 189 4.08 -4.97 9.84
C PHE A 189 4.48 -4.54 11.25
N ASN A 190 4.26 -5.32 12.30
CA ASN A 190 4.60 -4.92 13.68
C ASN A 190 5.37 -5.98 14.47
N GLY A 191 5.53 -7.19 13.94
CA GLY A 191 6.38 -8.26 14.45
C GLY A 191 6.01 -8.84 15.82
N ARG A 192 5.07 -8.25 16.60
CA ARG A 192 4.56 -8.82 17.85
C ARG A 192 3.11 -8.42 18.13
N GLU A 193 2.34 -9.40 18.59
CA GLU A 193 1.03 -9.17 19.19
C GLU A 193 1.18 -8.55 20.59
N ARG A 194 0.32 -7.59 20.91
CA ARG A 194 0.18 -7.12 22.29
C ARG A 194 -1.03 -7.85 22.87
N ASN A 195 -0.82 -8.74 23.84
CA ASN A 195 -1.85 -9.54 24.56
C ASN A 195 -2.84 -8.71 25.39
N ARG A 196 -3.12 -7.45 25.03
CA ARG A 196 -3.93 -6.54 25.84
C ARG A 196 -5.42 -6.54 25.46
N ARG A 197 -5.82 -7.29 24.43
CA ARG A 197 -7.19 -7.26 23.86
C ARG A 197 -7.58 -8.62 23.33
N SER A 198 -8.88 -8.90 23.27
CA SER A 198 -9.40 -10.03 22.51
C SER A 198 -9.10 -9.85 21.02
N GLU A 199 -9.01 -10.96 20.31
CA GLU A 199 -8.76 -10.99 18.87
C GLU A 199 -9.85 -10.24 18.09
N LEU A 200 -11.12 -10.47 18.42
CA LEU A 200 -12.27 -9.79 17.83
C LEU A 200 -12.19 -8.26 17.97
N GLU A 201 -11.83 -7.74 19.15
CA GLU A 201 -11.64 -6.29 19.33
C GLU A 201 -10.48 -5.73 18.49
N SER A 202 -9.43 -6.53 18.30
CA SER A 202 -8.28 -6.16 17.47
C SER A 202 -8.67 -6.09 16.00
N ILE A 203 -9.41 -7.08 15.51
CA ILE A 203 -9.95 -7.15 14.15
C ILE A 203 -10.87 -5.96 13.89
N ALA A 204 -11.89 -5.77 14.71
CA ALA A 204 -12.87 -4.68 14.57
C ALA A 204 -12.19 -3.30 14.54
N ARG A 205 -11.19 -3.07 15.41
CA ARG A 205 -10.46 -1.80 15.43
C ARG A 205 -9.64 -1.57 14.16
N GLN A 206 -9.05 -2.63 13.59
CA GLN A 206 -8.24 -2.53 12.39
C GLN A 206 -9.10 -2.27 11.16
N ARG A 207 -10.20 -3.01 11.01
CA ARG A 207 -11.13 -2.80 9.89
C ARG A 207 -11.77 -1.41 9.93
N LYS A 208 -12.09 -0.87 11.10
CA LYS A 208 -12.45 0.56 11.24
C LYS A 208 -11.37 1.50 10.71
N GLY A 209 -10.11 1.22 11.04
CA GLY A 209 -8.99 2.01 10.53
C GLY A 209 -8.86 1.94 9.01
N ILE A 210 -9.18 0.79 8.41
CA ILE A 210 -9.20 0.59 6.96
C ILE A 210 -10.38 1.36 6.36
N PHE A 211 -11.57 1.31 6.97
CA PHE A 211 -12.77 2.07 6.54
C PHE A 211 -12.51 3.57 6.41
N TYR A 212 -11.99 4.22 7.45
CA TYR A 212 -11.76 5.68 7.37
C TYR A 212 -10.77 6.10 6.28
N ARG A 213 -9.79 5.24 5.98
CA ARG A 213 -8.84 5.50 4.90
C ARG A 213 -9.54 5.31 3.55
N ASN A 214 -10.37 4.29 3.44
CA ASN A 214 -10.93 3.83 2.18
C ASN A 214 -12.20 4.52 1.72
N PHE A 215 -13.17 4.72 2.62
CA PHE A 215 -14.49 5.17 2.23
C PHE A 215 -14.44 6.50 1.47
N GLY A 216 -15.04 6.49 0.28
CA GLY A 216 -15.01 7.61 -0.65
C GLY A 216 -16.15 8.61 -0.47
N GLY A 217 -17.20 8.24 0.27
CA GLY A 217 -18.42 9.03 0.43
C GLY A 217 -18.37 10.03 1.59
N ASP A 218 -19.54 10.57 1.92
CA ASP A 218 -19.69 11.58 2.97
C ASP A 218 -19.88 10.93 4.35
N PHE A 219 -18.89 11.11 5.23
CA PHE A 219 -18.95 10.58 6.59
C PHE A 219 -20.09 11.17 7.43
N ALA A 220 -20.53 12.41 7.17
CA ALA A 220 -21.64 13.01 7.91
C ALA A 220 -22.96 12.30 7.60
N ILE A 221 -23.21 12.00 6.32
CA ILE A 221 -24.38 11.23 5.87
C ILE A 221 -24.37 9.84 6.51
N ILE A 222 -23.24 9.14 6.48
CA ILE A 222 -23.12 7.81 7.10
C ILE A 222 -23.31 7.90 8.62
N ASP A 223 -22.75 8.89 9.30
CA ASP A 223 -22.93 9.06 10.74
C ASP A 223 -24.39 9.37 11.11
N ASP A 224 -25.13 10.11 10.27
CA ASP A 224 -26.57 10.36 10.45
C ASP A 224 -27.39 9.09 10.21
N LEU A 225 -27.13 8.38 9.11
CA LEU A 225 -27.75 7.09 8.78
C LEU A 225 -27.56 6.08 9.92
N MET A 226 -26.31 5.88 10.35
CA MET A 226 -25.95 4.96 11.43
C MET A 226 -26.48 5.42 12.79
N ARG A 227 -26.88 6.69 12.97
CA ARG A 227 -27.59 7.14 14.18
C ARG A 227 -29.09 6.84 14.11
N ALA A 228 -29.72 7.08 12.95
CA ALA A 228 -31.15 6.85 12.76
C ALA A 228 -31.54 5.39 12.98
N GLY A 229 -30.74 4.46 12.43
CA GLY A 229 -30.92 3.03 12.69
C GLY A 229 -32.20 2.42 12.13
N VAL A 230 -32.59 2.84 10.92
CA VAL A 230 -33.87 2.47 10.28
C VAL A 230 -33.72 1.75 8.94
N GLN A 231 -32.52 1.69 8.38
CA GLN A 231 -32.23 1.11 7.06
C GLN A 231 -31.25 -0.06 7.18
N THR A 232 -31.61 -1.22 6.63
CA THR A 232 -30.81 -2.45 6.68
C THR A 232 -29.76 -2.54 5.57
N GLU A 233 -30.00 -1.90 4.42
CA GLU A 233 -29.00 -1.82 3.35
C GLU A 233 -29.02 -0.43 2.69
N TYR A 234 -27.89 0.27 2.82
CA TYR A 234 -27.60 1.53 2.14
C TYR A 234 -26.26 1.38 1.41
N HIS A 235 -26.24 1.70 0.12
CA HIS A 235 -25.06 1.59 -0.73
C HIS A 235 -24.50 2.98 -1.01
N ASP A 236 -23.21 3.19 -0.73
CA ASP A 236 -22.51 4.42 -1.12
C ASP A 236 -21.01 4.16 -1.30
N ALA A 237 -20.43 4.78 -2.33
CA ALA A 237 -19.01 4.75 -2.63
C ALA A 237 -18.35 3.35 -2.61
N GLN A 238 -19.08 2.30 -3.04
CA GLN A 238 -18.68 0.88 -3.05
C GLN A 238 -18.67 0.22 -1.65
N TRP A 239 -19.51 0.71 -0.75
CA TRP A 239 -19.72 0.19 0.60
C TRP A 239 -21.20 -0.04 0.86
N VAL A 240 -21.47 -1.06 1.67
CA VAL A 240 -22.81 -1.36 2.20
C VAL A 240 -22.84 -1.02 3.68
N PHE A 241 -23.92 -0.38 4.11
CA PHE A 241 -24.17 -0.01 5.50
C PHE A 241 -25.53 -0.56 5.96
N ASP A 242 -25.51 -1.24 7.10
CA ASP A 242 -26.71 -1.64 7.83
C ASP A 242 -26.80 -0.81 9.11
N SER A 243 -27.70 0.17 9.12
CA SER A 243 -27.88 1.05 10.25
C SER A 243 -28.68 0.41 11.40
N VAL A 244 -29.49 -0.62 11.13
CA VAL A 244 -30.24 -1.33 12.17
C VAL A 244 -29.27 -2.14 13.03
N HIS A 245 -28.42 -2.93 12.38
CA HIS A 245 -27.43 -3.79 13.04
C HIS A 245 -26.08 -3.10 13.31
N LYS A 246 -25.90 -1.86 12.82
CA LYS A 246 -24.67 -1.05 12.89
C LYS A 246 -23.47 -1.71 12.19
N LEU A 247 -23.72 -2.40 11.08
CA LEU A 247 -22.72 -3.13 10.30
C LEU A 247 -22.32 -2.34 9.06
N PHE A 248 -21.14 -2.62 8.53
CA PHE A 248 -20.73 -2.12 7.21
C PHE A 248 -19.58 -2.93 6.64
N ALA A 249 -19.50 -3.02 5.32
CA ALA A 249 -18.39 -3.66 4.62
C ALA A 249 -18.23 -3.06 3.20
N PRO A 250 -17.06 -3.21 2.55
CA PRO A 250 -16.97 -3.06 1.12
C PRO A 250 -17.96 -4.00 0.42
N GLU A 251 -18.55 -3.57 -0.69
CA GLU A 251 -19.58 -4.35 -1.41
C GLU A 251 -19.14 -5.78 -1.73
N GLN A 252 -17.88 -6.00 -2.12
CA GLN A 252 -17.39 -7.35 -2.44
C GLN A 252 -17.27 -8.30 -1.23
N TYR A 253 -17.41 -7.80 -0.01
CA TYR A 253 -17.34 -8.57 1.23
C TYR A 253 -18.67 -8.59 1.98
N TRP A 254 -19.74 -8.05 1.39
CA TRP A 254 -21.08 -8.09 1.94
C TRP A 254 -21.87 -9.29 1.40
N PRO A 255 -22.65 -10.01 2.22
CA PRO A 255 -22.83 -9.84 3.67
C PRO A 255 -21.83 -10.62 4.54
N GLU A 256 -20.95 -11.43 3.94
CA GLU A 256 -20.09 -12.42 4.64
C GLU A 256 -19.27 -11.83 5.82
N PHE A 257 -18.79 -10.59 5.69
CA PHE A 257 -17.97 -9.92 6.71
C PHE A 257 -18.69 -8.75 7.41
N ALA A 258 -20.03 -8.73 7.39
CA ALA A 258 -20.84 -7.64 7.96
C ALA A 258 -20.68 -7.52 9.48
N ASP A 259 -20.73 -8.64 10.21
CA ASP A 259 -20.84 -8.70 11.68
C ASP A 259 -19.60 -8.21 12.45
N ASP A 260 -18.52 -7.91 11.74
CA ASP A 260 -17.23 -7.61 12.35
C ASP A 260 -17.07 -6.17 12.88
N PHE A 261 -18.17 -5.42 12.93
CA PHE A 261 -18.24 -4.00 13.27
C PHE A 261 -19.08 -3.70 14.50
N THR A 262 -18.64 -4.14 15.67
CA THR A 262 -19.49 -4.13 16.89
C THR A 262 -19.20 -3.02 17.89
N SER A 263 -18.36 -2.03 17.58
CA SER A 263 -18.10 -0.91 18.50
C SER A 263 -18.35 0.44 17.84
N LYS A 264 -18.71 1.46 18.62
CA LYS A 264 -18.94 2.82 18.11
C LYS A 264 -17.73 3.31 17.27
N PRO A 265 -17.93 3.77 16.04
CA PRO A 265 -16.88 4.36 15.22
C PRO A 265 -16.37 5.67 15.86
N ARG A 266 -15.10 6.04 15.65
CA ARG A 266 -14.59 7.39 16.02
C ARG A 266 -14.93 8.32 14.85
N SER A 267 -15.22 9.61 15.04
CA SER A 267 -15.39 10.49 13.86
C SER A 267 -14.15 10.42 12.96
N PHE A 268 -14.32 10.72 11.67
CA PHE A 268 -13.22 10.74 10.70
C PHE A 268 -12.04 11.60 11.18
N GLU A 269 -12.32 12.77 11.76
CA GLU A 269 -11.33 13.68 12.32
C GLU A 269 -10.55 13.01 13.45
N LYS A 270 -11.26 12.35 14.38
CA LYS A 270 -10.61 11.61 15.46
C LYS A 270 -9.77 10.47 14.91
N SER A 271 -10.20 9.77 13.87
CA SER A 271 -9.41 8.72 13.23
C SER A 271 -8.11 9.30 12.64
N ARG A 272 -8.22 10.37 11.85
CA ARG A 272 -7.12 11.11 11.24
C ARG A 272 -6.12 11.65 12.27
N GLU A 273 -6.61 12.31 13.32
CA GLU A 273 -5.77 12.81 14.42
C GLU A 273 -5.00 11.68 15.09
N ASN A 274 -5.66 10.55 15.36
CA ASN A 274 -5.00 9.41 15.97
C ASN A 274 -3.96 8.76 15.06
N PHE A 275 -4.17 8.78 13.75
CA PHE A 275 -3.19 8.33 12.78
C PHE A 275 -1.96 9.26 12.73
N ASN A 276 -2.17 10.57 12.83
CA ASN A 276 -1.11 11.58 12.79
C ASN A 276 -0.40 11.77 14.14
N LYS A 277 -0.94 11.25 15.24
CA LYS A 277 -0.28 11.30 16.56
C LYS A 277 1.08 10.63 16.50
N LYS A 278 2.12 11.37 16.91
CA LYS A 278 3.49 10.85 16.99
C LYS A 278 3.53 9.66 17.97
N PRO A 279 3.94 8.46 17.52
CA PRO A 279 4.09 7.33 18.44
C PRO A 279 5.19 7.62 19.48
N LYS A 280 5.02 7.07 20.68
CA LYS A 280 6.08 7.04 21.70
C LYS A 280 7.14 6.02 21.26
N GLY A 281 8.38 6.46 21.05
CA GLY A 281 9.50 5.61 20.59
C GLY A 281 9.79 5.67 19.09
N ASN A 282 10.67 4.78 18.62
CA ASN A 282 10.98 4.62 17.20
C ASN A 282 9.85 3.86 16.49
N ALA A 283 9.57 4.23 15.24
CA ALA A 283 8.64 3.46 14.42
C ALA A 283 9.21 2.04 14.17
N PHE A 284 8.32 1.04 14.11
CA PHE A 284 8.72 -0.35 13.89
C PHE A 284 9.55 -0.51 12.60
N ARG A 285 9.13 0.12 11.50
CA ARG A 285 9.87 0.17 10.23
C ARG A 285 11.30 0.67 10.41
N THR A 286 11.49 1.79 11.10
CA THR A 286 12.84 2.33 11.39
C THR A 286 13.68 1.35 12.21
N ALA A 287 13.09 0.68 13.19
CA ALA A 287 13.80 -0.32 14.00
C ALA A 287 14.14 -1.58 13.18
N ALA A 288 13.29 -1.99 12.26
CA ALA A 288 13.52 -3.12 11.35
C ALA A 288 14.67 -2.82 10.39
N ILE A 289 14.62 -1.68 9.68
CA ILE A 289 15.67 -1.25 8.74
C ILE A 289 17.04 -1.17 9.42
N ARG A 290 17.12 -0.65 10.65
CA ARG A 290 18.38 -0.56 11.42
C ARG A 290 19.01 -1.91 11.76
N ARG A 291 18.25 -3.01 11.71
CA ARG A 291 18.74 -4.37 11.96
C ARG A 291 19.16 -5.10 10.69
N MET A 292 18.86 -4.52 9.53
CA MET A 292 19.24 -5.07 8.23
C MET A 292 20.63 -4.57 7.85
N HIS A 293 21.42 -5.46 7.27
CA HIS A 293 22.80 -5.22 6.87
C HIS A 293 23.11 -5.99 5.58
N LEU A 294 23.86 -5.35 4.69
CA LEU A 294 24.40 -6.04 3.53
C LEU A 294 25.42 -7.11 3.99
N ASP A 295 25.55 -8.22 3.27
CA ASP A 295 26.68 -9.13 3.47
C ASP A 295 28.00 -8.54 2.97
N ALA A 296 29.11 -9.20 3.30
CA ALA A 296 30.44 -8.70 2.98
C ALA A 296 30.65 -8.44 1.47
N ASN A 297 30.10 -9.29 0.61
CA ASN A 297 30.26 -9.17 -0.84
C ASN A 297 29.49 -7.94 -1.37
N ASP A 298 28.26 -7.75 -0.92
CA ASP A 298 27.45 -6.60 -1.33
C ASP A 298 27.94 -5.29 -0.69
N VAL A 299 28.49 -5.34 0.54
CA VAL A 299 29.18 -4.18 1.13
C VAL A 299 30.38 -3.78 0.30
N GLN A 300 31.20 -4.74 -0.14
CA GLN A 300 32.35 -4.44 -0.99
C GLN A 300 31.91 -3.82 -2.32
N ARG A 301 30.83 -4.36 -2.90
CA ARG A 301 30.33 -3.94 -4.21
C ARG A 301 29.62 -2.58 -4.19
N TYR A 302 28.76 -2.34 -3.19
CA TYR A 302 27.86 -1.19 -3.14
C TYR A 302 28.16 -0.22 -1.98
N GLY A 303 28.89 -0.67 -0.95
CA GLY A 303 29.20 0.12 0.24
C GLY A 303 30.24 1.22 0.01
N GLN A 304 31.03 1.15 -1.07
CA GLN A 304 31.98 2.21 -1.42
C GLN A 304 31.29 3.50 -1.90
N SER A 305 30.04 3.42 -2.34
CA SER A 305 29.22 4.58 -2.78
C SER A 305 28.85 5.54 -1.64
N ASN A 306 28.91 5.07 -0.39
CA ASN A 306 28.39 5.80 0.78
C ASN A 306 29.45 6.60 1.56
N SER A 307 30.73 6.60 1.13
CA SER A 307 31.81 7.24 1.91
C SER A 307 31.89 8.77 1.74
N PHE A 308 31.20 9.41 0.78
CA PHE A 308 31.43 10.85 0.52
C PHE A 308 30.23 11.74 0.13
N GLY A 309 28.97 11.26 0.06
CA GLY A 309 27.94 12.02 -0.69
C GLY A 309 26.63 12.44 -0.02
N ASN A 310 25.89 11.55 0.65
CA ASN A 310 24.43 11.61 0.46
C ASN A 310 23.53 11.92 1.67
N LEU A 311 24.05 12.15 2.87
CA LEU A 311 23.18 12.61 3.96
C LEU A 311 22.69 14.07 3.80
N SER A 312 23.31 14.86 2.91
CA SER A 312 23.03 16.30 2.76
C SER A 312 22.20 16.69 1.53
N ARG A 313 22.01 15.79 0.55
CA ARG A 313 21.35 16.14 -0.73
C ARG A 313 19.85 15.86 -0.78
N GLN A 314 19.37 14.75 -0.23
CA GLN A 314 17.93 14.42 -0.28
C GLN A 314 17.07 15.30 0.64
N VAL A 315 17.62 15.80 1.76
CA VAL A 315 16.89 16.74 2.63
C VAL A 315 16.88 18.16 2.07
N ARG A 316 17.88 18.58 1.28
CA ARG A 316 17.93 19.96 0.75
C ARG A 316 17.00 20.22 -0.44
N ARG A 317 16.69 19.21 -1.26
CA ARG A 317 15.79 19.40 -2.41
C ARG A 317 14.31 19.61 -2.04
N PHE A 318 13.89 19.21 -0.83
CA PHE A 318 12.52 19.42 -0.36
C PHE A 318 12.27 20.82 0.24
N PHE A 319 13.33 21.53 0.68
CA PHE A 319 13.21 22.85 1.33
C PHE A 319 13.59 24.05 0.44
N SER A 320 14.01 23.83 -0.82
CA SER A 320 14.31 24.92 -1.76
C SER A 320 13.17 25.24 -2.74
N GLY A 321 12.02 24.55 -2.66
CA GLY A 321 10.88 24.72 -3.57
C GLY A 321 9.73 25.58 -3.04
N HIS A 322 9.88 26.25 -1.89
CA HIS A 322 8.91 27.23 -1.38
C HIS A 322 9.61 28.57 -1.17
N ARG A 323 9.69 29.34 -2.25
CA ARG A 323 9.71 30.81 -2.21
C ARG A 323 8.70 31.31 -3.22
#